data_AF-A0A4P6DVJ6-F1
#
_entry.id   AF-A0A4P6DVJ6-F1
#
_cell.length_a   1.000
_cell.length_b   1.000
_cell.length_c   1.000
_cell.angle_alpha   90.00
_cell.angle_beta   90.00
_cell.angle_gamma   90.00
#
_symmetry.space_group_name_H-M   'P 1'
#
loop_
_entity.id
_entity.type
_entity.pdbx_description
1 polymer ?
#
loop_
_entity_poly.entity_id
_entity_poly.type
_entity_poly.pdbx_seq_one_letter_code
_entity_poly.pdbx_strand_id
1 'polypeptide(L)'
;MTTTSRRRRSEIAAPLAYLAIWILTLIVFWCFTDGADAMGFSILYLWIILPLSTVIASLSIGLCDSFGRWKWLGLPIFGVMYMLTEYGTFALANTLAFGNINPPQLAMIPVGAACSLLGMGIGILIRRIRGRHVSDAAV
;
A
#
# COMPACT_ATOMS: atom_id res chain seq x y z
N MET A 1 2.34 19.65 -26.91
CA MET A 1 1.53 18.54 -26.34
C MET A 1 2.40 17.70 -25.39
N THR A 2 2.50 18.04 -24.10
CA THR A 2 3.38 17.31 -23.14
C THR A 2 2.81 17.16 -21.73
N THR A 3 1.62 17.71 -21.45
CA THR A 3 1.06 17.74 -20.08
C THR A 3 0.35 16.44 -19.67
N THR A 4 -0.14 15.65 -20.62
CA THR A 4 -0.83 14.37 -20.34
C THR A 4 0.13 13.22 -20.04
N SER A 5 1.33 13.20 -20.64
CA SER A 5 2.30 12.11 -20.45
C SER A 5 2.97 12.13 -19.07
N ARG A 6 3.28 13.32 -18.54
CA ARG A 6 3.80 13.47 -17.15
C ARG A 6 2.78 13.03 -16.11
N ARG A 7 1.51 13.36 -16.31
CA ARG A 7 0.42 13.03 -15.38
C ARG A 7 0.21 11.51 -15.28
N ARG A 8 0.18 10.82 -16.43
CA ARG A 8 0.08 9.36 -16.50
C ARG A 8 1.31 8.65 -15.92
N ARG A 9 2.51 9.22 -16.07
CA ARG A 9 3.74 8.70 -15.42
C ARG A 9 3.69 8.81 -13.89
N SER A 10 3.25 9.95 -13.34
CA SER A 10 3.12 10.09 -11.88
C SER A 10 2.04 9.19 -11.27
N GLU A 11 0.99 8.88 -12.04
CA GLU A 11 -0.10 8.00 -11.63
C GLU A 11 0.34 6.54 -11.45
N ILE A 12 1.20 6.04 -12.33
CA ILE A 12 1.70 4.66 -12.26
C ILE A 12 2.90 4.57 -11.29
N ALA A 13 3.65 5.66 -11.13
CA ALA A 13 4.83 5.67 -10.27
C ALA A 13 4.51 5.31 -8.80
N ALA A 14 3.38 5.78 -8.26
CA ALA A 14 3.01 5.49 -6.87
C ALA A 14 2.69 4.00 -6.59
N PRO A 15 1.79 3.32 -7.35
CA PRO A 15 1.58 1.88 -7.18
C PRO A 15 2.81 1.04 -7.57
N LEU A 16 3.62 1.49 -8.53
CA LEU A 16 4.88 0.82 -8.88
C LEU A 16 5.91 0.91 -7.74
N ALA A 17 6.04 2.08 -7.11
CA ALA A 17 6.90 2.26 -5.95
C ALA A 17 6.42 1.42 -4.76
N TYR A 18 5.11 1.32 -4.55
CA TYR A 18 4.54 0.42 -3.54
C TYR A 18 4.91 -1.04 -3.82
N LEU A 19 4.75 -1.51 -5.06
CA LEU A 19 5.15 -2.87 -5.45
C LEU A 19 6.65 -3.11 -5.23
N ALA A 20 7.50 -2.12 -5.54
CA ALA A 20 8.93 -2.21 -5.29
C ALA A 20 9.25 -2.33 -3.78
N ILE A 21 8.61 -1.52 -2.94
CA ILE A 21 8.74 -1.61 -1.47
C ILE A 21 8.25 -2.98 -0.98
N TRP A 22 7.14 -3.46 -1.51
CA TRP A 22 6.55 -4.75 -1.14
C TRP A 22 7.48 -5.92 -1.48
N ILE A 23 8.05 -5.96 -2.69
CA ILE A 23 9.04 -6.98 -3.10
C ILE A 23 10.31 -6.86 -2.25
N LEU A 24 10.82 -5.64 -2.04
CA LEU A 24 12.00 -5.41 -1.23
C LEU A 24 11.80 -5.92 0.21
N THR A 25 10.60 -5.73 0.78
CA THR A 25 10.24 -6.24 2.10
C THR A 25 10.42 -7.76 2.17
N LEU A 26 9.93 -8.50 1.17
CA LEU A 26 10.09 -9.95 1.11
C LEU A 26 11.56 -10.37 0.96
N ILE A 27 12.31 -9.69 0.09
CA ILE A 27 13.75 -9.99 -0.10
C ILE A 27 14.51 -9.74 1.20
N VAL A 28 14.28 -8.60 1.87
CA VAL A 28 14.96 -8.25 3.13
C VAL A 28 14.65 -9.27 4.21
N PHE A 29 13.39 -9.71 4.30
CA PHE A 29 13.00 -10.76 5.24
C PHE A 29 13.79 -12.04 5.00
N TRP A 30 13.76 -12.58 3.77
CA TRP A 30 14.38 -13.86 3.47
C TRP A 30 15.91 -13.84 3.43
N CYS A 31 16.54 -12.71 3.10
CA CYS A 31 18.00 -12.60 3.01
C CYS A 31 18.68 -12.16 4.31
N PHE A 32 17.98 -11.46 5.20
CA PHE A 32 18.60 -10.79 6.35
C PHE A 32 17.90 -11.00 7.69
N THR A 33 16.72 -11.63 7.73
CA THR A 33 15.95 -11.76 8.99
C THR A 33 16.03 -13.18 9.54
N ASP A 34 16.71 -13.33 10.67
CA ASP A 34 16.71 -14.55 11.47
C ASP A 34 15.65 -14.50 12.58
N GLY A 35 15.46 -15.60 13.32
CA GLY A 35 14.39 -15.71 14.33
C GLY A 35 14.38 -14.63 15.42
N ALA A 36 15.55 -14.10 15.81
CA ALA A 36 15.66 -13.01 16.78
C ALA A 36 15.28 -11.64 16.17
N ASP A 37 15.61 -11.42 14.89
CA ASP A 37 15.36 -10.16 14.18
C ASP A 37 13.93 -10.10 13.60
N ALA A 38 13.25 -11.24 13.52
CA ALA A 38 11.88 -11.39 13.02
C ALA A 38 10.87 -10.50 13.76
N MET A 39 11.01 -10.33 15.08
CA MET A 39 10.12 -9.44 15.84
C MET A 39 10.33 -7.97 15.47
N GLY A 40 11.59 -7.53 15.37
CA GLY A 40 11.92 -6.16 14.96
C GLY A 40 11.48 -5.86 13.54
N PHE A 41 11.67 -6.82 12.63
CA PHE A 41 11.17 -6.75 11.27
C PHE A 41 9.65 -6.61 11.24
N SER A 42 8.91 -7.41 12.01
CA SER A 42 7.44 -7.35 12.05
C SER A 42 6.94 -5.95 12.41
N ILE A 43 7.46 -5.36 13.49
CA ILE A 43 7.03 -4.05 13.95
C ILE A 43 7.37 -2.97 12.92
N LEU A 44 8.61 -2.92 12.45
CA LEU A 44 9.04 -1.87 11.53
C LEU A 44 8.38 -2.02 10.16
N TYR A 45 8.42 -3.21 9.56
CA TYR A 45 7.94 -3.41 8.20
C TYR A 45 6.42 -3.56 8.11
N LEU A 46 5.80 -4.42 8.93
CA LEU A 46 4.35 -4.61 8.85
C LEU A 46 3.57 -3.43 9.41
N TRP A 47 4.03 -2.79 10.49
CA TRP A 47 3.21 -1.76 11.15
C TRP A 47 3.58 -0.32 10.81
N ILE A 48 4.79 -0.07 10.29
CA ILE A 48 5.22 1.28 9.93
C ILE A 48 5.37 1.43 8.42
N ILE A 49 6.29 0.67 7.79
CA ILE A 49 6.65 0.88 6.38
C ILE A 49 5.50 0.50 5.44
N LEU A 50 4.85 -0.65 5.63
CA LEU A 50 3.74 -1.08 4.78
C LEU A 50 2.50 -0.18 4.88
N PRO A 51 2.01 0.18 6.08
CA PRO A 51 0.88 1.08 6.22
C PRO A 51 1.20 2.46 5.65
N LEU A 52 2.40 2.99 5.92
CA LEU A 52 2.82 4.29 5.42
C LEU A 52 2.91 4.31 3.89
N SER A 53 3.52 3.30 3.28
CA SER A 53 3.59 3.18 1.82
C SER A 53 2.21 2.97 1.19
N THR A 54 1.33 2.22 1.84
CA THR A 54 -0.08 2.04 1.42
C THR A 54 -0.84 3.37 1.44
N VAL A 55 -0.68 4.17 2.50
CA VAL A 55 -1.30 5.49 2.63
C VAL A 55 -0.77 6.42 1.55
N ILE A 56 0.54 6.49 1.32
CA ILE A 56 1.14 7.34 0.29
C ILE A 56 0.65 6.95 -1.10
N ALA A 57 0.68 5.66 -1.44
CA ALA A 57 0.23 5.17 -2.74
C ALA A 57 -1.26 5.47 -2.97
N SER A 58 -2.10 5.21 -1.95
CA SER A 58 -3.54 5.47 -2.02
C SER A 58 -3.86 6.97 -2.08
N LEU A 59 -3.10 7.81 -1.39
CA LEU A 59 -3.20 9.27 -1.46
C LEU A 59 -2.84 9.80 -2.84
N SER A 60 -1.77 9.31 -3.45
CA SER A 60 -1.42 9.65 -4.83
C SER A 60 -2.54 9.27 -5.81
N ILE A 61 -3.15 8.10 -5.65
CA ILE A 61 -4.31 7.67 -6.45
C ILE A 61 -5.53 8.58 -6.21
N GLY A 62 -5.78 9.00 -4.97
CA GLY A 62 -6.87 9.92 -4.61
C GLY A 62 -6.69 11.34 -5.17
N LEU A 63 -5.45 11.83 -5.23
CA LEU A 63 -5.09 13.12 -5.81
C LEU A 63 -5.18 13.10 -7.35
N CYS A 64 -4.72 12.01 -7.98
CA CYS A 64 -4.76 11.81 -9.41
C CYS A 64 -6.00 10.96 -9.79
N ASP A 65 -7.18 11.58 -9.79
CA ASP A 65 -8.48 10.95 -10.11
C ASP A 65 -8.64 10.40 -11.53
N SER A 66 -7.55 10.13 -12.23
CA SER A 66 -7.54 9.62 -13.60
C SER A 66 -8.09 8.19 -13.72
N PHE A 67 -8.20 7.44 -12.61
CA PHE A 67 -8.75 6.08 -12.58
C PHE A 67 -10.28 6.01 -12.39
N GLY A 68 -10.98 7.12 -12.16
CA GLY A 68 -12.44 7.14 -12.04
C GLY A 68 -12.99 6.15 -11.01
N ARG A 69 -13.76 5.13 -11.45
CA ARG A 69 -14.27 4.04 -10.58
C ARG A 69 -13.23 2.96 -10.26
N TRP A 70 -12.18 2.80 -11.07
CA TRP A 70 -11.15 1.76 -10.89
C TRP A 70 -10.26 2.00 -9.68
N LYS A 71 -10.17 3.24 -9.18
CA LYS A 71 -9.41 3.54 -7.95
C LYS A 71 -9.92 2.75 -6.75
N TRP A 72 -11.22 2.45 -6.69
CA TRP A 72 -11.83 1.70 -5.59
C TRP A 72 -11.38 0.25 -5.53
N LEU A 73 -10.91 -0.33 -6.65
CA LEU A 73 -10.28 -1.66 -6.64
C LEU A 73 -8.92 -1.66 -5.95
N GLY A 74 -8.28 -0.51 -5.77
CA GLY A 74 -7.05 -0.39 -4.99
C GLY A 74 -7.24 -0.84 -3.54
N LEU A 75 -8.38 -0.55 -2.93
CA LEU A 75 -8.65 -0.88 -1.52
C LEU A 75 -8.53 -2.39 -1.22
N PRO A 76 -9.25 -3.29 -1.90
CA PRO A 76 -9.10 -4.72 -1.67
C PRO A 76 -7.72 -5.23 -2.10
N ILE A 77 -7.10 -4.65 -3.14
CA ILE A 77 -5.76 -5.05 -3.59
C ILE A 77 -4.72 -4.79 -2.50
N PHE A 78 -4.70 -3.59 -1.90
CA PHE A 78 -3.77 -3.26 -0.81
C PHE A 78 -4.02 -4.12 0.43
N GLY A 79 -5.28 -4.42 0.77
CA GLY A 79 -5.62 -5.35 1.85
C GLY A 79 -5.07 -6.76 1.60
N VAL A 80 -5.25 -7.29 0.40
CA VAL A 80 -4.71 -8.61 0.02
C VAL A 80 -3.18 -8.61 0.01
N MET A 81 -2.55 -7.55 -0.46
CA MET A 81 -1.09 -7.43 -0.47
C MET A 81 -0.51 -7.39 0.95
N TYR A 82 -1.19 -6.72 1.89
CA TYR A 82 -0.81 -6.71 3.30
C TYR A 82 -0.87 -8.12 3.91
N MET A 83 -1.95 -8.85 3.65
CA MET A 83 -2.10 -10.25 4.07
C MET A 83 -1.02 -11.16 3.45
N LEU A 84 -0.71 -10.95 2.16
CA LEU A 84 0.32 -11.72 1.46
C LEU A 84 1.72 -11.46 2.02
N THR A 85 2.02 -10.24 2.51
CA THR A 85 3.30 -9.99 3.17
C THR A 85 3.43 -10.86 4.40
N GLU A 86 2.47 -10.82 5.32
CA GLU A 86 2.55 -11.59 6.56
C GLU A 86 2.60 -13.10 6.30
N TYR A 87 1.81 -13.56 5.33
CA TYR A 87 1.84 -14.95 4.92
C TYR A 87 3.21 -15.33 4.33
N GLY A 88 3.74 -14.51 3.41
CA GLY A 88 5.00 -14.76 2.72
C GLY A 88 6.25 -14.61 3.59
N THR A 89 6.14 -13.96 4.75
CA THR A 89 7.23 -13.84 5.71
C THR A 89 7.04 -14.83 6.86
N PHE A 90 6.17 -14.52 7.82
CA PHE A 90 6.07 -15.23 9.09
C PHE A 90 5.38 -16.57 8.95
N ALA A 91 4.24 -16.64 8.26
CA ALA A 91 3.50 -17.91 8.15
C ALA A 91 4.29 -18.93 7.33
N LEU A 92 4.93 -18.50 6.25
CA LEU A 92 5.75 -19.36 5.40
C LEU A 92 7.06 -19.77 6.08
N ALA A 93 7.76 -18.85 6.75
CA ALA A 93 8.95 -19.21 7.52
C ALA A 93 8.64 -20.19 8.66
N ASN A 94 7.51 -19.99 9.36
CA ASN A 94 7.06 -20.90 10.42
C ASN A 94 6.69 -22.29 9.85
N THR A 95 6.02 -22.32 8.69
CA THR A 95 5.69 -23.58 8.00
C THR A 95 6.96 -24.34 7.58
N LEU A 96 7.97 -23.63 7.06
CA LEU A 96 9.26 -24.24 6.70
C LEU A 96 10.05 -24.72 7.92
N ALA A 97 10.00 -23.99 9.03
CA ALA A 97 10.74 -24.33 10.24
C ALA A 97 10.13 -25.50 11.03
N PHE A 98 8.80 -25.60 11.10
CA PHE A 98 8.11 -26.58 11.95
C PHE A 98 7.29 -27.61 11.17
N GLY A 99 7.25 -27.53 9.83
CA GLY A 99 6.55 -28.47 8.96
C GLY A 99 5.03 -28.40 9.02
N ASN A 100 4.46 -27.42 9.74
CA ASN A 100 3.03 -27.29 9.97
C ASN A 100 2.48 -26.11 9.15
N ILE A 101 1.50 -26.36 8.27
CA ILE A 101 0.96 -25.34 7.37
C ILE A 101 0.21 -24.29 8.19
N ASN A 102 0.75 -23.08 8.26
CA ASN A 102 0.05 -21.95 8.85
C ASN A 102 -0.83 -21.26 7.81
N PRO A 103 -2.17 -21.27 7.95
CA PRO A 103 -3.07 -20.66 6.98
C PRO A 103 -2.91 -19.14 6.97
N PRO A 104 -3.18 -18.48 5.82
CA PRO A 104 -3.15 -17.03 5.73
C PRO A 104 -4.16 -16.37 6.68
N GLN A 105 -3.72 -15.35 7.42
CA GLN A 105 -4.58 -14.60 8.34
C GLN A 105 -5.43 -13.58 7.58
N LEU A 106 -6.63 -14.00 7.15
CA LEU A 106 -7.57 -13.14 6.44
C LEU A 106 -7.98 -11.88 7.23
N ALA A 107 -7.85 -11.90 8.56
CA ALA A 107 -8.10 -10.76 9.45
C ALA A 107 -7.19 -9.54 9.17
N MET A 108 -6.08 -9.74 8.44
CA MET A 108 -5.15 -8.67 8.08
C MET A 108 -5.56 -7.90 6.83
N ILE A 109 -6.50 -8.45 6.04
CA ILE A 109 -7.07 -7.76 4.87
C ILE A 109 -7.79 -6.47 5.28
N PRO A 110 -8.69 -6.46 6.31
CA PRO A 110 -9.28 -5.23 6.83
C PRO A 110 -8.27 -4.15 7.23
N VAL A 111 -7.11 -4.54 7.77
CA VAL A 111 -6.08 -3.58 8.22
C VAL A 111 -5.49 -2.84 7.01
N GLY A 112 -5.02 -3.58 6.01
CA GLY A 112 -4.50 -2.98 4.78
C GLY A 112 -5.56 -2.18 4.01
N ALA A 113 -6.81 -2.65 4.01
CA ALA A 113 -7.94 -1.95 3.41
C ALA A 113 -8.26 -0.64 4.14
N ALA A 114 -8.20 -0.61 5.47
CA ALA A 114 -8.40 0.59 6.28
C ALA A 114 -7.32 1.64 6.02
N CYS A 115 -6.05 1.23 5.98
CA CYS A 115 -4.93 2.12 5.61
C CYS A 115 -5.12 2.72 4.21
N SER A 116 -5.54 1.89 3.24
CA SER A 116 -5.84 2.36 1.88
C SER A 116 -7.00 3.35 1.85
N LEU A 117 -8.08 3.08 2.59
CA LEU A 117 -9.24 3.96 2.67
C LEU A 117 -8.86 5.33 3.24
N LEU A 118 -8.02 5.36 4.28
CA LEU A 118 -7.50 6.61 4.87
C LEU A 118 -6.72 7.43 3.85
N GLY A 119 -5.75 6.82 3.17
CA GLY A 119 -4.95 7.51 2.14
C GLY A 119 -5.81 8.05 1.00
N MET A 120 -6.77 7.24 0.51
CA MET A 120 -7.67 7.65 -0.57
C MET A 120 -8.60 8.78 -0.14
N GLY A 121 -9.15 8.70 1.07
CA GLY A 121 -10.03 9.71 1.64
C GLY A 121 -9.36 11.07 1.74
N ILE A 122 -8.12 11.10 2.25
CA ILE A 122 -7.30 12.32 2.32
C ILE A 122 -7.02 12.87 0.93
N GLY A 123 -6.61 12.02 -0.03
CA GLY A 123 -6.34 12.44 -1.40
C GLY A 123 -7.56 13.07 -2.10
N ILE A 124 -8.75 12.49 -1.91
CA ILE A 124 -10.01 13.02 -2.43
C ILE A 124 -10.35 14.37 -1.77
N LEU A 125 -10.15 14.50 -0.46
CA LEU A 125 -10.45 15.73 0.28
C LEU A 125 -9.58 16.90 -0.20
N ILE A 126 -8.27 16.70 -0.32
CA ILE A 126 -7.33 17.72 -0.81
C ILE A 126 -7.72 18.16 -2.23
N ARG A 127 -8.09 17.21 -3.10
CA ARG A 127 -8.54 17.52 -4.45
C ARG A 127 -9.82 18.35 -4.47
N ARG A 128 -10.79 18.05 -3.59
CA ARG A 128 -12.02 18.84 -3.47
C ARG A 128 -11.74 20.26 -2.99
N ILE A 129 -10.84 20.45 -2.01
CA ILE A 129 -10.45 21.77 -1.50
C ILE A 129 -9.79 22.61 -2.61
N ARG A 130 -8.83 22.02 -3.36
CA ARG A 130 -8.20 22.70 -4.50
C ARG A 130 -9.20 23.07 -5.60
N GLY A 131 -10.18 22.22 -5.89
CA GLY A 131 -11.23 22.51 -6.85
C GLY A 131 -12.11 23.69 -6.44
N ARG A 132 -12.45 23.79 -5.14
CA ARG A 132 -13.24 24.91 -4.60
C ARG A 132 -12.49 26.24 -4.70
N HIS A 133 -11.22 26.28 -4.28
CA HIS A 133 -10.41 27.50 -4.35
C HIS A 133 -10.25 28.08 -5.77
N VAL A 134 -10.21 27.23 -6.79
CA VAL A 134 -10.13 27.70 -8.19
C VAL A 134 -11.46 28.26 -8.66
N SER A 135 -12.59 27.70 -8.20
CA SER A 135 -13.92 28.26 -8.49
C SER A 135 -14.14 29.61 -7.81
N ASP A 136 -13.72 29.76 -6.56
CA ASP A 136 -13.88 31.01 -5.79
C ASP A 136 -12.98 32.14 -6.33
N ALA A 137 -11.86 31.82 -6.98
CA ALA A 137 -10.97 32.79 -7.61
C ALA A 137 -11.39 33.18 -9.05
N ALA A 138 -12.42 32.54 -9.60
CA ALA A 138 -12.92 32.76 -10.97
C ALA A 138 -14.26 33.51 -11.03
N VAL A 139 -14.80 33.94 -9.87
CA VAL A 139 -16.00 34.77 -9.70
C VAL A 139 -15.58 36.16 -9.26
#